data_AF-A0A7V9SGS8-F1
#
_entry.id   AF-A0A7V9SGS8-F1
#
_cell.length_a   1.000
_cell.length_b   1.000
_cell.length_c   1.000
_cell.angle_alpha   90.00
_cell.angle_beta   90.00
_cell.angle_gamma   90.00
#
_symmetry.space_group_name_H-M   'P 1'
#
loop_
_entity.id
_entity.type
_entity.pdbx_description
1 polymer ?
#
loop_
_entity_poly.entity_id
_entity_poly.type
_entity_poly.pdbx_seq_one_letter_code
_entity_poly.pdbx_strand_id
1 'polypeptide(L)'
;MLTLPAARGGDFSARRDAISSGVHGRFGYLQAIAFYLLGACSLVFAAAVWDELPGPLGVTAAILLALWDMGGILCGLWPIDAEGAPTTWAGRAHLTAAISAFVFVLAGMFFATFAFRAKDSSSFWPVSFGFAIAALVAFLVSGVAQQRTSWGGLAQRVFIVVVLGWMMVAAVQT
;
A
#
# COMPACT_ATOMS: atom_id res chain seq x y z
N MET A 1 20.30 0.15 24.66
CA MET A 1 19.55 1.40 24.41
C MET A 1 20.35 2.20 23.39
N LEU A 2 20.06 2.00 22.10
CA LEU A 2 20.82 2.64 21.01
C LEU A 2 20.32 4.07 20.84
N THR A 3 21.13 5.05 21.24
CA THR A 3 20.95 6.45 20.86
C THR A 3 21.19 6.57 19.36
N LEU A 4 20.11 6.57 18.59
CA LEU A 4 20.16 6.97 17.18
C LEU A 4 20.68 8.42 17.13
N PRO A 5 21.72 8.71 16.33
CA PRO A 5 22.11 10.09 16.10
C PRO A 5 20.87 10.82 15.59
N ALA A 6 20.50 11.92 16.25
CA ALA A 6 19.41 12.77 15.84
C ALA A 6 19.60 13.08 14.35
N ALA A 7 18.78 12.46 13.50
CA ALA A 7 18.69 12.84 12.11
C ALA A 7 18.38 14.33 12.12
N ARG A 8 19.31 15.12 11.58
CA ARG A 8 19.06 16.54 11.30
C ARG A 8 17.71 16.59 10.59
N GLY A 9 16.76 17.36 11.14
CA GLY A 9 15.46 17.59 10.55
C GLY A 9 15.59 18.37 9.24
N GLY A 10 16.16 17.73 8.22
CA GLY A 10 16.21 18.22 6.86
C GLY A 10 14.93 17.83 6.16
N ASP A 11 13.96 18.74 6.19
CA ASP A 11 12.82 18.91 5.30
C ASP A 11 12.25 17.66 4.62
N PHE A 12 11.66 16.76 5.42
CA PHE A 12 10.72 15.79 4.89
C PHE A 12 9.66 16.51 4.06
N SER A 13 9.52 16.11 2.81
CA SER A 13 8.58 16.68 1.86
C SER A 13 7.60 15.62 1.41
N ALA A 14 6.34 15.76 1.81
CA ALA A 14 5.26 14.87 1.36
C ALA A 14 5.11 14.81 -0.18
N ARG A 15 5.66 15.79 -0.88
CA ARG A 15 5.65 15.85 -2.34
C ARG A 15 6.72 14.95 -2.96
N ARG A 16 7.94 14.96 -2.40
CA ARG A 16 9.12 14.27 -2.92
C ARG A 16 9.29 12.88 -2.31
N ASP A 17 9.15 12.81 -0.99
CA ASP A 17 9.63 11.68 -0.22
C ASP A 17 8.56 10.61 -0.12
N ALA A 18 9.01 9.35 -0.24
CA ALA A 18 8.14 8.21 -0.03
C ALA A 18 7.51 8.27 1.37
N ILE A 19 6.33 7.68 1.51
CA ILE A 19 5.62 7.61 2.79
C ILE A 19 6.51 6.95 3.86
N SER A 20 7.23 5.89 3.49
CA SER A 20 8.13 5.16 4.38
C SER A 20 9.31 6.00 4.89
N SER A 21 9.76 7.03 4.14
CA SER A 21 10.83 7.94 4.57
C SER A 21 10.45 8.73 5.84
N GLY A 22 9.16 8.81 6.17
CA GLY A 22 8.68 9.40 7.43
C GLY A 22 9.26 8.73 8.68
N VAL A 23 9.76 7.48 8.57
CA VAL A 23 10.41 6.75 9.67
C VAL A 23 11.68 7.45 10.19
N HIS A 24 12.33 8.28 9.36
CA HIS A 24 13.54 9.02 9.76
C HIS A 24 13.25 10.33 10.50
N GLY A 25 11.99 10.76 10.52
CA GLY A 25 11.58 11.99 11.21
C GLY A 25 11.50 11.82 12.72
N ARG A 26 11.35 12.95 13.43
CA ARG A 26 11.13 13.00 14.90
C ARG A 26 10.01 12.09 15.38
N PHE A 27 9.00 11.86 14.53
CA PHE A 27 7.84 11.04 14.81
C PHE A 27 7.82 9.74 13.99
N GLY A 28 8.99 9.22 13.61
CA GLY A 28 9.09 8.02 12.77
C GLY A 28 8.41 6.76 13.35
N TYR A 29 8.28 6.68 14.68
CA TYR A 29 7.51 5.62 15.33
C TYR A 29 6.01 5.65 14.97
N LEU A 30 5.43 6.83 14.67
CA LEU A 30 4.06 6.93 14.19
C LEU A 30 3.89 6.30 12.81
N GLN A 31 4.92 6.37 11.96
CA GLN A 31 4.90 5.73 10.65
C GLN A 31 4.88 4.19 10.77
N ALA A 32 5.65 3.63 11.72
CA ALA A 32 5.62 2.20 12.01
C ALA A 32 4.26 1.76 12.58
N ILE A 33 3.70 2.52 13.53
CA ILE A 33 2.36 2.27 14.06
C ILE A 33 1.31 2.32 12.94
N ALA A 34 1.39 3.30 12.04
CA ALA A 34 0.49 3.41 10.91
C ALA A 34 0.57 2.19 9.98
N PHE A 35 1.76 1.65 9.73
CA PHE A 35 1.90 0.41 8.96
C PHE A 35 1.28 -0.80 9.65
N TYR A 36 1.44 -0.94 10.96
CA TYR A 36 0.81 -2.03 11.71
C TYR A 36 -0.71 -1.92 11.77
N LEU A 37 -1.24 -0.72 12.01
CA LEU A 37 -2.68 -0.47 12.03
C LEU A 37 -3.30 -0.69 10.65
N LEU A 38 -2.66 -0.17 9.59
CA LEU A 38 -3.09 -0.41 8.22
C LEU A 38 -3.12 -1.91 7.90
N GLY A 39 -2.03 -2.64 8.20
CA GLY A 39 -1.98 -4.09 7.99
C GLY A 39 -3.07 -4.85 8.76
N ALA A 40 -3.31 -4.49 10.03
CA ALA A 40 -4.35 -5.13 10.83
C ALA A 40 -5.77 -4.84 10.31
N CYS A 41 -6.08 -3.59 9.97
CA CYS A 41 -7.38 -3.21 9.42
C CYS A 41 -7.64 -3.86 8.06
N SER A 42 -6.62 -3.92 7.21
CA SER A 42 -6.76 -4.51 5.88
C SER A 42 -6.86 -6.05 5.94
N LEU A 43 -6.27 -6.72 6.93
CA LEU A 43 -6.47 -8.17 7.14
C LEU A 43 -7.92 -8.51 7.45
N VAL A 44 -8.58 -7.68 8.25
CA VAL A 44 -10.01 -7.82 8.52
C VAL A 44 -10.82 -7.63 7.23
N PHE A 45 -10.43 -6.67 6.39
CA PHE A 45 -11.06 -6.48 5.08
C PHE A 45 -10.82 -7.69 4.14
N ALA A 46 -9.62 -8.26 4.11
CA ALA A 46 -9.33 -9.45 3.32
C ALA A 46 -10.18 -10.67 3.76
N ALA A 47 -10.42 -10.82 5.06
CA ALA A 47 -11.34 -11.82 5.60
C ALA A 47 -12.79 -11.58 5.14
N ALA A 48 -13.27 -10.32 5.17
CA ALA A 48 -14.60 -9.99 4.65
C ALA A 48 -14.71 -10.31 3.15
N VAL A 49 -13.69 -10.00 2.35
CA VAL A 49 -13.64 -10.36 0.92
C VAL A 49 -13.68 -11.87 0.71
N TRP A 50 -13.00 -12.65 1.57
CA TRP A 50 -12.99 -14.11 1.50
C TRP A 50 -14.39 -14.69 1.71
N ASP A 51 -15.12 -14.18 2.71
CA ASP A 51 -16.44 -14.67 3.07
C ASP A 51 -17.50 -14.21 2.05
N GLU A 52 -17.38 -12.98 1.55
CA GLU A 52 -18.42 -12.34 0.76
C GLU A 52 -18.24 -12.50 -0.76
N LEU A 53 -17.04 -12.71 -1.27
CA LEU A 53 -16.83 -12.92 -2.71
C LEU A 53 -16.60 -14.40 -3.00
N PRO A 54 -17.65 -15.19 -3.29
CA PRO A 54 -17.50 -16.62 -3.51
C PRO A 54 -16.75 -16.91 -4.83
N GLY A 55 -16.15 -18.10 -4.87
CA GLY A 55 -15.47 -18.62 -6.05
C GLY A 55 -14.00 -18.24 -6.17
N PRO A 56 -13.31 -18.75 -7.19
CA PRO A 56 -11.85 -18.69 -7.28
C PRO A 56 -11.30 -17.26 -7.39
N LEU A 57 -12.06 -16.33 -7.98
CA LEU A 57 -11.65 -14.93 -8.12
C LEU A 57 -11.65 -14.19 -6.78
N GLY A 58 -12.69 -14.37 -5.96
CA GLY A 58 -12.77 -13.75 -4.64
C GLY A 58 -11.77 -14.34 -3.65
N VAL A 59 -11.57 -15.66 -3.67
CA VAL A 59 -10.50 -16.34 -2.91
C VAL A 59 -9.12 -15.79 -3.30
N THR A 60 -8.83 -15.65 -4.59
CA THR A 60 -7.56 -15.09 -5.06
C THR A 60 -7.41 -13.63 -4.63
N ALA A 61 -8.48 -12.83 -4.72
CA ALA A 61 -8.48 -11.44 -4.27
C ALA A 61 -8.16 -11.34 -2.77
N ALA A 62 -8.84 -12.12 -1.93
CA ALA A 62 -8.63 -12.15 -0.49
C ALA A 62 -7.19 -12.53 -0.12
N ILE A 63 -6.61 -13.55 -0.77
CA ILE A 63 -5.21 -13.96 -0.54
C ILE A 63 -4.25 -12.83 -0.90
N LEU A 64 -4.44 -12.20 -2.07
CA LEU A 64 -3.58 -11.11 -2.53
C LEU A 64 -3.68 -9.88 -1.61
N LEU A 65 -4.87 -9.56 -1.12
CA LEU A 65 -5.06 -8.48 -0.14
C LEU A 65 -4.36 -8.83 1.19
N ALA A 66 -4.53 -10.05 1.70
CA ALA A 66 -3.82 -10.48 2.90
C ALA A 66 -2.29 -10.41 2.75
N LEU A 67 -1.76 -10.74 1.56
CA LEU A 67 -0.33 -10.62 1.27
C LEU A 67 0.14 -9.16 1.19
N TRP A 68 -0.69 -8.25 0.68
CA TRP A 68 -0.41 -6.81 0.74
C TRP A 68 -0.28 -6.35 2.19
N ASP A 69 -1.16 -6.82 3.07
CA ASP A 69 -1.19 -6.45 4.48
C ASP A 69 0.04 -6.93 5.23
N MET A 70 0.42 -8.18 4.98
CA MET A 70 1.69 -8.74 5.47
C MET A 70 2.86 -7.90 4.99
N GLY A 71 2.88 -7.48 3.72
CA GLY A 71 3.90 -6.59 3.18
C GLY A 71 4.01 -5.26 3.94
N GLY A 72 2.88 -4.66 4.33
CA GLY A 72 2.85 -3.47 5.19
C GLY A 72 3.47 -3.69 6.57
N ILE A 73 3.14 -4.80 7.23
CA ILE A 73 3.73 -5.21 8.51
C ILE A 73 5.24 -5.41 8.37
N LEU A 74 5.68 -6.09 7.32
CA LEU A 74 7.10 -6.31 7.02
C LEU A 74 7.85 -4.99 6.79
N CYS A 75 7.23 -4.02 6.12
CA CYS A 75 7.79 -2.67 5.96
C CYS A 75 7.96 -1.94 7.31
N GLY A 76 7.12 -2.24 8.30
CA GLY A 76 7.27 -1.73 9.67
C GLY A 76 8.42 -2.39 10.45
N LEU A 77 8.74 -3.65 10.16
CA LEU A 77 9.81 -4.40 10.83
C LEU A 77 11.21 -3.97 10.37
N TRP A 78 11.38 -3.70 9.07
CA TRP A 78 12.66 -3.27 8.51
C TRP A 78 12.55 -1.81 8.06
N PRO A 79 13.28 -0.87 8.68
CA PRO A 79 13.26 0.51 8.23
C PRO A 79 13.87 0.63 6.83
N ILE A 80 13.33 1.54 6.03
CA ILE A 80 13.93 1.94 4.77
C ILE A 80 15.28 2.63 5.03
N ASP A 81 16.21 2.54 4.07
CA ASP A 81 17.45 3.32 4.15
C ASP A 81 17.16 4.81 3.95
N ALA A 82 17.91 5.66 4.67
CA ALA A 82 17.82 7.10 4.49
C ALA A 82 18.25 7.51 3.08
N GLU A 83 17.70 8.60 2.56
CA GLU A 83 18.07 9.11 1.25
C GLU A 83 19.58 9.43 1.20
N GLY A 84 20.25 8.96 0.14
CA GLY A 84 21.70 9.10 -0.03
C GLY A 84 22.56 8.17 0.84
N ALA A 85 21.97 7.38 1.74
CA ALA A 85 22.70 6.38 2.50
C ALA A 85 23.02 5.14 1.64
N PRO A 86 24.13 4.42 1.92
CA PRO A 86 24.41 3.13 1.30
C PRO A 86 23.28 2.13 1.55
N THR A 87 22.90 1.38 0.52
CA THR A 87 21.84 0.39 0.63
C THR A 87 22.21 -0.74 1.59
N THR A 88 21.41 -0.93 2.64
CA THR A 88 21.58 -2.00 3.64
C THR A 88 20.72 -3.22 3.28
N TRP A 89 20.93 -4.34 3.99
CA TRP A 89 20.07 -5.50 3.84
C TRP A 89 18.62 -5.20 4.29
N ALA A 90 18.45 -4.38 5.32
CA ALA A 90 17.13 -4.00 5.86
C ALA A 90 16.39 -3.11 4.87
N GLY A 91 17.06 -2.12 4.27
CA GLY A 91 16.46 -1.29 3.22
C GLY A 91 16.09 -2.09 1.98
N ARG A 92 16.90 -3.08 1.57
CA ARG A 92 16.50 -4.03 0.50
C ARG A 92 15.26 -4.83 0.87
N ALA A 93 15.20 -5.37 2.09
CA ALA A 93 14.05 -6.12 2.57
C ALA A 93 12.78 -5.26 2.57
N HIS A 94 12.88 -4.01 3.04
CA HIS A 94 11.79 -3.03 3.01
C HIS A 94 11.31 -2.76 1.58
N LEU A 95 12.22 -2.45 0.65
CA LEU A 95 11.87 -2.15 -0.74
C LEU A 95 11.19 -3.34 -1.43
N THR A 96 11.72 -4.54 -1.24
CA THR A 96 11.12 -5.76 -1.78
C THR A 96 9.72 -5.98 -1.19
N ALA A 97 9.57 -5.87 0.13
CA ALA A 97 8.27 -5.99 0.78
C ALA A 97 7.27 -4.95 0.25
N ALA A 98 7.67 -3.68 0.14
CA ALA A 98 6.81 -2.59 -0.33
C ALA A 98 6.36 -2.79 -1.78
N ILE A 99 7.30 -3.12 -2.69
CA ILE A 99 6.98 -3.34 -4.12
C ILE A 99 6.06 -4.56 -4.27
N SER A 100 6.36 -5.67 -3.60
CA SER A 100 5.49 -6.85 -3.61
C SER A 100 4.10 -6.52 -3.09
N ALA A 101 4.01 -5.80 -1.98
CA ALA A 101 2.74 -5.38 -1.39
C ALA A 101 1.90 -4.54 -2.37
N PHE A 102 2.51 -3.57 -3.06
CA PHE A 102 1.82 -2.77 -4.06
C PHE A 102 1.34 -3.57 -5.27
N VAL A 103 2.13 -4.55 -5.73
CA VAL A 103 1.69 -5.46 -6.80
C VAL A 103 0.53 -6.33 -6.34
N PHE A 104 0.59 -6.86 -5.11
CA PHE A 104 -0.47 -7.70 -4.56
C PHE A 104 -1.79 -6.95 -4.40
N VAL A 105 -1.78 -5.72 -3.87
CA VAL A 105 -3.04 -4.96 -3.76
C VAL A 105 -3.63 -4.61 -5.11
N LEU A 106 -2.80 -4.23 -6.09
CA LEU A 106 -3.27 -3.96 -7.45
C LEU A 106 -3.91 -5.20 -8.07
N ALA A 107 -3.23 -6.34 -8.01
CA ALA A 107 -3.78 -7.60 -8.49
C ALA A 107 -5.07 -7.96 -7.75
N GLY A 108 -5.07 -7.86 -6.41
CA GLY A 108 -6.23 -8.11 -5.56
C GLY A 108 -7.44 -7.26 -5.93
N MET A 109 -7.25 -5.97 -6.19
CA MET A 109 -8.30 -5.07 -6.68
C MET A 109 -8.90 -5.52 -8.02
N PHE A 110 -8.08 -5.97 -8.98
CA PHE A 110 -8.58 -6.49 -10.25
C PHE A 110 -9.35 -7.80 -10.07
N PHE A 111 -8.83 -8.74 -9.28
CA PHE A 111 -9.52 -9.99 -8.99
C PHE A 111 -10.85 -9.76 -8.26
N ALA A 112 -10.87 -8.87 -7.26
CA ALA A 112 -12.09 -8.47 -6.56
C ALA A 112 -13.09 -7.82 -7.53
N THR A 113 -12.64 -6.94 -8.42
CA THR A 113 -13.48 -6.31 -9.45
C THR A 113 -14.17 -7.35 -10.33
N PHE A 114 -13.45 -8.36 -10.79
CA PHE A 114 -14.03 -9.43 -11.59
C PHE A 114 -14.94 -10.37 -10.78
N ALA A 115 -14.66 -10.55 -9.49
CA ALA A 115 -15.54 -11.28 -8.57
C ALA A 115 -16.86 -10.52 -8.34
N PHE A 116 -16.83 -9.20 -8.13
CA PHE A 116 -18.03 -8.36 -8.01
C PHE A 116 -18.90 -8.42 -9.27
N ARG A 117 -18.27 -8.49 -10.46
CA ARG A 117 -19.00 -8.68 -11.72
C ARG A 117 -19.75 -10.02 -11.77
N ALA A 118 -19.24 -11.06 -11.11
CA ALA A 118 -19.83 -12.41 -11.10
C ALA A 118 -20.91 -12.60 -10.01
N LYS A 119 -20.83 -11.92 -8.86
CA LYS A 119 -21.75 -12.04 -7.70
C LYS A 119 -23.09 -11.30 -7.86
N ASP A 120 -23.50 -10.92 -9.07
CA ASP A 120 -24.72 -10.10 -9.31
C ASP A 120 -24.70 -8.68 -8.65
N SER A 121 -23.57 -8.26 -8.05
CA SER A 121 -23.26 -6.87 -7.66
C SER A 121 -22.86 -6.02 -8.89
N SER A 122 -23.60 -6.20 -9.98
CA SER A 122 -23.25 -5.73 -11.33
C SER A 122 -23.20 -4.21 -11.47
N SER A 123 -23.75 -3.46 -10.52
CA SER A 123 -23.65 -1.99 -10.51
C SER A 123 -22.32 -1.49 -9.96
N PHE A 124 -21.62 -2.26 -9.11
CA PHE A 124 -20.39 -1.81 -8.47
C PHE A 124 -19.12 -2.12 -9.27
N TRP A 125 -19.12 -3.18 -10.10
CA TRP A 125 -17.92 -3.57 -10.85
C TRP A 125 -17.30 -2.43 -11.68
N PRO A 126 -18.04 -1.51 -12.34
CA PRO A 126 -17.43 -0.42 -13.10
C PRO A 126 -16.72 0.59 -12.18
N VAL A 127 -17.30 0.85 -11.01
CA VAL A 127 -16.71 1.73 -9.98
C VAL A 127 -15.43 1.10 -9.45
N SER A 128 -15.47 -0.18 -9.06
CA SER A 128 -14.30 -0.94 -8.62
C SER A 128 -13.20 -0.98 -9.69
N PHE A 129 -13.57 -1.17 -10.96
CA PHE A 129 -12.63 -1.14 -12.08
C PHE A 129 -11.99 0.25 -12.24
N GLY A 130 -12.78 1.32 -12.12
CA GLY A 130 -12.28 2.70 -12.14
C GLY A 130 -11.23 2.95 -11.05
N PHE A 131 -11.48 2.47 -9.83
CA PHE A 131 -10.50 2.51 -8.73
C PHE A 131 -9.24 1.71 -9.04
N ALA A 132 -9.36 0.48 -9.55
CA ALA A 132 -8.22 -0.37 -9.90
C ALA A 132 -7.33 0.28 -10.97
N ILE A 133 -7.93 0.89 -11.99
CA ILE A 133 -7.21 1.62 -13.04
C ILE A 133 -6.57 2.90 -12.47
N ALA A 134 -7.29 3.66 -11.66
CA ALA A 134 -6.74 4.85 -11.01
C ALA A 134 -5.54 4.51 -10.10
N ALA A 135 -5.63 3.41 -9.35
CA ALA A 135 -4.54 2.91 -8.52
C ALA A 135 -3.35 2.48 -9.37
N LEU A 136 -3.57 1.72 -10.45
CA LEU A 136 -2.52 1.30 -11.37
C LEU A 136 -1.79 2.51 -11.97
N VAL A 137 -2.53 3.50 -12.47
CA VAL A 137 -1.95 4.73 -13.02
C VAL A 137 -1.16 5.49 -11.95
N ALA A 138 -1.73 5.68 -10.75
CA ALA A 138 -1.04 6.37 -9.66
C ALA A 138 0.24 5.65 -9.22
N PHE A 139 0.24 4.31 -9.20
CA PHE A 139 1.43 3.50 -8.89
C PHE A 139 2.52 3.65 -9.96
N LEU A 140 2.16 3.51 -11.24
CA LEU A 140 3.11 3.68 -12.35
C LEU A 140 3.68 5.10 -12.40
N VAL A 141 2.82 6.11 -12.23
CA VAL A 141 3.24 7.51 -12.13
C VAL A 141 4.16 7.72 -10.93
N SER A 142 3.87 7.12 -9.76
CA SER A 142 4.74 7.20 -8.59
C SER A 142 6.14 6.64 -8.88
N GLY A 143 6.23 5.45 -9.47
CA GLY A 143 7.53 4.84 -9.82
C GLY A 143 8.36 5.71 -10.78
N VAL A 144 7.74 6.23 -11.84
CA VAL A 144 8.41 7.14 -12.79
C VAL A 144 8.77 8.47 -12.14
N ALA A 145 7.84 9.05 -11.38
CA ALA A 145 8.02 10.35 -10.74
C ALA A 145 9.09 10.31 -9.66
N GLN A 146 9.23 9.20 -8.92
CA GLN A 146 10.27 9.02 -7.90
C GLN A 146 11.69 9.05 -8.50
N GLN A 147 11.85 8.61 -9.76
CA GLN A 147 13.13 8.58 -10.44
C GLN A 147 13.44 9.88 -11.21
N ARG A 148 12.41 10.62 -11.64
CA ARG A 148 12.56 11.70 -12.62
C ARG A 148 12.11 13.07 -12.15
N THR A 149 11.39 13.17 -11.04
CA THR A 149 10.74 14.41 -10.62
C THR A 149 10.69 14.55 -9.11
N SER A 150 10.24 15.71 -8.63
CA SER A 150 9.97 15.97 -7.21
C SER A 150 8.56 15.56 -6.75
N TRP A 151 7.82 14.77 -7.53
CA TRP A 151 6.41 14.43 -7.27
C TRP A 151 6.15 12.96 -6.88
N GLY A 152 7.21 12.14 -6.75
CA GLY A 152 7.08 10.71 -6.46
C GLY A 152 6.31 10.41 -5.18
N GLY A 153 6.63 11.11 -4.10
CA GLY A 153 5.96 11.01 -2.81
C GLY A 153 4.47 11.39 -2.86
N LEU A 154 4.11 12.42 -3.64
CA LEU A 154 2.70 12.81 -3.79
C LEU A 154 1.93 11.73 -4.56
N ALA A 155 2.48 11.25 -5.67
CA ALA A 155 1.84 10.21 -6.48
C ALA A 155 1.65 8.91 -5.67
N GLN A 156 2.62 8.56 -4.82
CA GLN A 156 2.48 7.42 -3.91
C GLN A 156 1.34 7.61 -2.90
N ARG A 157 1.16 8.82 -2.36
CA ARG A 157 0.03 9.13 -1.46
C ARG A 157 -1.30 9.07 -2.17
N VAL A 158 -1.38 9.57 -3.41
CA VAL A 158 -2.57 9.43 -4.25
C VAL A 158 -2.90 7.95 -4.45
N PHE A 159 -1.90 7.12 -4.77
CA PHE A 159 -2.09 5.67 -4.87
C PHE A 159 -2.69 5.07 -3.59
N ILE A 160 -2.12 5.35 -2.42
CA ILE A 160 -2.66 4.85 -1.14
C ILE A 160 -4.08 5.36 -0.87
N VAL A 161 -4.36 6.64 -1.10
CA VAL A 161 -5.71 7.20 -0.93
C VAL A 161 -6.73 6.54 -1.84
N VAL A 162 -6.36 6.25 -3.10
CA VAL A 162 -7.23 5.54 -4.04
C VAL A 162 -7.49 4.11 -3.58
N VAL A 163 -6.46 3.40 -3.10
CA VAL A 163 -6.60 2.04 -2.56
C VAL A 163 -7.50 2.03 -1.31
N LEU A 164 -7.26 2.93 -0.36
CA LEU A 164 -8.08 3.01 0.86
C LEU A 164 -9.51 3.45 0.56
N GLY A 165 -9.69 4.40 -0.37
CA GLY A 165 -11.00 4.82 -0.87
C GLY A 165 -11.76 3.65 -1.48
N TRP A 166 -11.10 2.85 -2.31
CA TRP A 166 -11.66 1.64 -2.85
C TRP A 166 -12.07 0.65 -1.76
N MET A 167 -11.20 0.37 -0.78
CA MET A 167 -11.52 -0.55 0.32
C MET A 167 -12.76 -0.10 1.10
N MET A 168 -12.87 1.19 1.42
CA MET A 168 -14.04 1.71 2.16
C MET A 168 -15.34 1.51 1.38
N VAL A 169 -15.32 1.73 0.06
CA VAL A 169 -16.51 1.53 -0.79
C VAL A 169 -16.76 0.05 -1.04
N ALA A 170 -15.71 -0.76 -1.22
CA ALA A 170 -15.83 -2.21 -1.40
C ALA A 170 -16.34 -2.89 -0.13
N ALA A 171 -15.97 -2.39 1.06
CA ALA A 171 -16.40 -2.94 2.35
C ALA A 171 -17.91 -2.82 2.60
N VAL A 172 -18.61 -1.93 1.88
CA VAL A 172 -20.09 -1.84 1.94
C VAL A 172 -20.77 -2.66 0.84
N GLN A 173 -20.00 -3.37 0.02
CA GLN A 173 -20.46 -4.24 -1.08
C GLN A 173 -20.06 -5.70 -0.88
N THR A 174 -19.06 -5.95 -0.03
CA THR A 174 -18.78 -7.24 0.59
C THR A 174 -19.78 -7.42 1.72
#